data_AF-A0A6I1R9C1-F1
#
_entry.id   AF-A0A6I1R9C1-F1
#
_cell.length_a   1.000
_cell.length_b   1.000
_cell.length_c   1.000
_cell.angle_alpha   90.00
_cell.angle_beta   90.00
_cell.angle_gamma   90.00
#
_symmetry.space_group_name_H-M   'P 1'
#
loop_
_entity.id
_entity.type
_entity.pdbx_description
1 polymer ?
#
loop_
_entity_poly.entity_id
_entity_poly.type
_entity_poly.pdbx_seq_one_letter_code
_entity_poly.pdbx_strand_id
1 'polypeptide(L)'
;MMATVALPRSERTGFRLLREPALIIPIIGAGVLIYLAVLPLFMLVYGSFEKEVAPREFVTTLENYQNAYASPYTYSTFVNSIIFASGSAGLTFLLGTMLAWLTERTNTPLRTLFVPIAVVPLILPGVLESIAWIFLLSPKFGYLNVALQGLFGLQAAPFNVFSLPGMIWVHSVGQVPLAFLLMVAAFKSMDPSLEESAMMSGANTWQTFRRVTFRLLMPTTASVLLILFVRTLESFETPALIGIPARIYVYTSEIYLAFNEYPPDYGRGAALAVGLLLLSAIGVWLYTRSTRESKKYQTVTGKAFRPRQFDLGPWKWVGFSFLMVYFVFVVLMPFLVLFWASFLPFFATPGWDALDKLSLDNYRYLLGFRPFWDALQNSIILATSTATVAMILTSLIAWIVYKSRLPGSWLLDFLAFIPITVPGIVMGMALILLYVAFPLPIYGTIWLLMIAYVTRYMPYGMRAASGAIVQIHSELEEAASASGASWWETFKRVTLPLLRPGIAAGWIYICIVSFREFSTSVLLATGESRVLSILLFTMFEQGQVTVVAAIGILMILVLLIIVGIFYKISGRFGIQT
;
A
#
# COMPACT_ATOMS: atom_id res chain seq x y z
N MET A 1 -30.69 2.91 17.13
CA MET A 1 -31.95 2.79 16.37
C MET A 1 -31.72 3.53 15.07
N MET A 2 -31.44 2.82 13.97
CA MET A 2 -31.40 3.44 12.65
C MET A 2 -32.82 3.90 12.36
N ALA A 3 -33.01 5.22 12.22
CA ALA A 3 -34.00 5.69 11.27
C ALA A 3 -33.47 5.24 9.90
N THR A 4 -33.92 4.08 9.46
CA THR A 4 -34.05 3.77 8.04
C THR A 4 -34.84 4.90 7.43
N VAL A 5 -34.14 5.86 6.80
CA VAL A 5 -34.79 6.77 5.86
C VAL A 5 -35.22 5.88 4.71
N ALA A 6 -36.48 5.44 4.77
CA ALA A 6 -37.15 4.78 3.67
C ALA A 6 -37.15 5.76 2.50
N LEU A 7 -36.30 5.49 1.51
CA LEU A 7 -36.37 6.17 0.22
C LEU A 7 -37.75 5.83 -0.39
N PRO A 8 -38.46 6.79 -0.99
CA PRO A 8 -39.71 6.50 -1.68
C PRO A 8 -39.43 5.46 -2.77
N ARG A 9 -40.09 4.31 -2.70
CA ARG A 9 -40.16 3.36 -3.81
C ARG A 9 -40.94 4.03 -4.94
N SER A 10 -40.24 4.61 -5.92
CA SER A 10 -40.88 4.94 -7.18
C SER A 10 -41.07 3.65 -7.96
N GLU A 11 -42.25 3.04 -7.84
CA GLU A 11 -42.76 2.14 -8.87
C GLU A 11 -42.79 2.90 -10.19
N ARG A 12 -41.99 2.46 -11.19
CA ARG A 12 -42.35 2.45 -12.63
C ARG A 12 -41.21 1.90 -13.51
N THR A 13 -41.48 0.70 -14.06
CA THR A 13 -41.07 0.19 -15.39
C THR A 13 -39.58 0.08 -15.74
N GLY A 14 -39.00 -1.11 -15.50
CA GLY A 14 -37.58 -1.45 -15.72
C GLY A 14 -37.06 -1.55 -17.16
N PHE A 15 -37.84 -1.20 -18.19
CA PHE A 15 -37.38 -1.27 -19.60
C PHE A 15 -37.37 0.06 -20.36
N ARG A 16 -37.90 1.16 -19.79
CA ARG A 16 -37.81 2.51 -20.39
C ARG A 16 -36.56 3.30 -19.99
N LEU A 17 -35.89 2.91 -18.91
CA LEU A 17 -34.68 3.58 -18.40
C LEU A 17 -33.49 3.51 -19.37
N LEU A 18 -33.30 2.40 -20.11
CA LEU A 18 -32.14 2.25 -21.02
C LEU A 18 -32.11 3.22 -22.21
N ARG A 19 -33.16 4.02 -22.44
CA ARG A 19 -33.24 5.03 -23.51
C ARG A 19 -32.97 6.46 -23.03
N GLU A 20 -32.75 6.69 -21.74
CA GLU A 20 -32.39 8.01 -21.24
C GLU A 20 -30.89 8.27 -21.49
N PRO A 21 -30.52 9.36 -22.18
CA PRO A 21 -29.10 9.69 -22.43
C PRO A 21 -28.29 9.87 -21.13
N ALA A 22 -28.97 10.16 -20.01
CA ALA A 22 -28.37 10.24 -18.67
C ALA A 22 -27.79 8.91 -18.16
N LEU A 23 -28.25 7.76 -18.67
CA LEU A 23 -27.80 6.43 -18.23
C LEU A 23 -26.61 5.88 -19.04
N ILE A 24 -26.25 6.51 -20.16
CA ILE A 24 -25.13 6.08 -21.01
C ILE A 24 -23.80 6.17 -20.25
N ILE A 25 -23.55 7.29 -19.55
CA ILE A 25 -22.29 7.52 -18.84
C ILE A 25 -22.08 6.48 -17.71
N PRO A 26 -23.06 6.20 -16.82
CA PRO A 26 -22.94 5.11 -15.84
C PRO A 26 -22.73 3.74 -16.47
N ILE A 27 -23.38 3.42 -17.60
CA ILE A 27 -23.22 2.13 -18.28
C ILE A 27 -21.81 1.98 -18.83
N ILE A 28 -21.27 3.02 -19.48
CA ILE A 28 -19.88 3.05 -19.94
C ILE A 28 -18.93 2.92 -18.75
N GLY A 29 -19.17 3.66 -17.67
CA GLY A 29 -18.40 3.57 -16.43
C GLY A 29 -18.40 2.16 -15.85
N ALA A 30 -19.57 1.51 -15.79
CA ALA A 30 -19.68 0.12 -15.35
C ALA A 30 -18.91 -0.85 -16.26
N GLY A 31 -19.02 -0.68 -17.59
CA GLY A 31 -18.28 -1.49 -18.55
C GLY A 31 -16.76 -1.38 -18.37
N VAL A 32 -16.25 -0.15 -18.19
CA VAL A 32 -14.84 0.10 -17.89
C VAL A 32 -14.43 -0.57 -16.57
N LEU A 33 -15.21 -0.40 -15.50
CA LEU A 33 -14.91 -1.02 -14.21
C LEU A 33 -14.95 -2.55 -14.26
N ILE A 34 -15.89 -3.14 -15.01
CA ILE A 34 -15.97 -4.60 -15.22
C ILE A 34 -14.72 -5.09 -15.95
N TYR A 35 -14.33 -4.42 -17.03
CA TYR A 35 -13.11 -4.75 -17.78
C TYR A 35 -11.85 -4.62 -16.92
N LEU A 36 -11.76 -3.59 -16.08
CA LEU A 36 -10.60 -3.36 -15.23
C LEU A 36 -10.54 -4.32 -14.03
N ALA A 37 -11.64 -4.53 -13.31
CA ALA A 37 -11.64 -5.23 -12.03
C ALA A 37 -12.17 -6.66 -12.08
N VAL A 38 -13.25 -6.91 -12.82
CA VAL A 38 -13.96 -8.20 -12.78
C VAL A 38 -13.37 -9.17 -13.79
N LEU A 39 -13.11 -8.71 -15.01
CA LEU A 39 -12.65 -9.56 -16.10
C LEU A 39 -11.29 -10.23 -15.82
N PRO A 40 -10.26 -9.55 -15.27
CA PRO A 40 -9.01 -10.22 -14.92
C PRO A 40 -9.21 -11.28 -13.84
N LEU A 41 -10.01 -10.99 -12.81
CA LEU A 41 -10.30 -11.94 -11.73
C LEU A 41 -11.10 -13.14 -12.23
N PHE A 42 -12.04 -12.91 -13.14
CA PHE A 42 -12.76 -14.00 -13.82
C PHE A 42 -11.79 -14.88 -14.59
N MET A 43 -10.89 -14.30 -15.37
CA MET A 43 -9.87 -15.05 -16.13
C MET A 43 -8.88 -15.77 -15.21
N LEU A 44 -8.57 -15.22 -14.05
CA LEU A 44 -7.76 -15.91 -13.03
C LEU A 44 -8.45 -17.17 -12.53
N VAL A 45 -9.72 -17.05 -12.12
CA VAL A 45 -10.50 -18.19 -11.63
C VAL A 45 -10.68 -19.20 -12.75
N TYR A 46 -11.04 -18.77 -13.95
CA TYR A 46 -11.23 -19.66 -15.10
C TYR A 46 -9.94 -20.35 -15.51
N GLY A 47 -8.83 -19.62 -15.64
CA GLY A 47 -7.51 -20.16 -15.97
C GLY A 47 -6.98 -21.16 -14.94
N SER A 48 -7.39 -21.05 -13.67
CA SER A 48 -7.04 -22.06 -12.66
C SER A 48 -7.67 -23.45 -12.93
N PHE A 49 -8.72 -23.51 -13.74
CA PHE A 49 -9.33 -24.76 -14.20
C PHE A 49 -8.88 -25.15 -15.60
N GLU A 50 -8.05 -24.39 -16.32
CA GLU A 50 -7.63 -24.75 -17.67
C GLU A 50 -6.44 -25.72 -17.65
N LYS A 51 -6.50 -26.77 -18.48
CA LYS A 51 -5.40 -27.74 -18.60
C LYS A 51 -4.15 -27.14 -19.24
N GLU A 52 -4.33 -26.40 -20.34
CA GLU A 52 -3.26 -25.66 -21.00
C GLU A 52 -3.75 -24.24 -21.29
N VAL A 53 -3.07 -23.27 -20.68
CA VAL A 53 -3.39 -21.85 -20.85
C VAL A 53 -2.81 -21.32 -22.17
N ALA A 54 -1.72 -21.91 -22.67
CA ALA A 54 -1.09 -21.55 -23.95
C ALA A 54 -0.30 -22.73 -24.56
N PRO A 55 -0.63 -23.21 -25.79
CA PRO A 55 -1.79 -22.82 -26.61
C PRO A 55 -3.09 -23.23 -25.91
N ARG A 56 -4.10 -22.35 -25.97
CA ARG A 56 -5.29 -22.49 -25.13
C ARG A 56 -6.18 -23.63 -25.62
N GLU A 57 -6.29 -24.69 -24.84
CA GLU A 57 -7.33 -25.69 -25.00
C GLU A 57 -8.45 -25.40 -23.99
N PHE A 58 -9.69 -25.29 -24.45
CA PHE A 58 -10.87 -25.09 -23.58
C PHE A 58 -11.26 -26.39 -22.84
N VAL A 59 -10.26 -27.06 -22.25
CA VAL A 59 -10.40 -28.29 -21.48
C VAL A 59 -10.25 -27.93 -20.01
N THR A 60 -11.32 -28.16 -19.25
CA THR A 60 -11.31 -27.92 -17.81
C THR A 60 -10.73 -29.11 -17.05
N THR A 61 -9.99 -28.84 -15.97
CA THR A 61 -9.34 -29.84 -15.11
C THR A 61 -9.31 -29.36 -13.65
N LEU A 62 -9.20 -30.32 -12.73
CA LEU A 62 -8.90 -30.07 -11.31
C LEU A 62 -7.42 -30.37 -10.96
N GLU A 63 -6.64 -30.82 -11.94
CA GLU A 63 -5.24 -31.21 -11.77
C GLU A 63 -4.39 -30.05 -11.25
N ASN A 64 -4.64 -28.81 -11.69
CA ASN A 64 -3.94 -27.62 -11.18
C ASN A 64 -4.09 -27.45 -9.66
N TYR A 65 -5.29 -27.70 -9.12
CA TYR A 65 -5.52 -27.65 -7.67
C TYR A 65 -4.89 -28.84 -6.94
N GLN A 66 -4.90 -30.02 -7.55
CA GLN A 66 -4.20 -31.18 -7.00
C GLN A 66 -2.68 -30.90 -6.95
N ASN A 67 -2.09 -30.43 -8.03
CA ASN A 67 -0.66 -30.09 -8.11
C ASN A 67 -0.31 -28.95 -7.14
N ALA A 68 -1.18 -27.95 -7.01
CA ALA A 68 -0.97 -26.83 -6.10
C ALA A 68 -1.09 -27.21 -4.62
N TYR A 69 -1.98 -28.14 -4.23
CA TYR A 69 -2.33 -28.37 -2.81
C TYR A 69 -2.08 -29.79 -2.29
N ALA A 70 -1.83 -30.78 -3.14
CA ALA A 70 -1.50 -32.14 -2.69
C ALA A 70 -0.04 -32.27 -2.23
N SER A 71 0.82 -31.31 -2.60
CA SER A 71 2.22 -31.30 -2.21
C SER A 71 2.38 -31.01 -0.70
N PRO A 72 3.17 -31.81 0.05
CA PRO A 72 3.52 -31.50 1.44
C PRO A 72 4.17 -30.12 1.61
N TYR A 73 4.84 -29.61 0.57
CA TYR A 73 5.46 -28.29 0.57
C TYR A 73 4.42 -27.17 0.68
N THR A 74 3.22 -27.34 0.10
CA THR A 74 2.16 -26.32 0.14
C THR A 74 1.67 -26.07 1.56
N TYR A 75 1.66 -27.09 2.42
CA TYR A 75 1.33 -26.89 3.84
C TYR A 75 2.36 -25.98 4.52
N SER A 76 3.65 -26.17 4.23
CA SER A 76 4.70 -25.28 4.75
C SER A 76 4.56 -23.85 4.22
N THR A 77 4.22 -23.69 2.93
CA THR A 77 3.92 -22.37 2.33
C THR A 77 2.74 -21.69 3.02
N PHE A 78 1.67 -22.42 3.29
CA PHE A 78 0.50 -21.91 3.99
C PHE A 78 0.87 -21.46 5.41
N VAL A 79 1.54 -22.32 6.18
CA VAL A 79 1.95 -22.01 7.56
C VAL A 79 2.91 -20.83 7.60
N ASN A 80 3.92 -20.79 6.73
CA ASN A 80 4.84 -19.66 6.61
C ASN A 80 4.10 -18.37 6.27
N SER A 81 3.12 -18.41 5.37
CA SER A 81 2.31 -17.24 5.00
C SER A 81 1.51 -16.71 6.19
N ILE A 82 0.91 -17.60 6.99
CA ILE A 82 0.16 -17.21 8.20
C ILE A 82 1.09 -16.67 9.30
N ILE A 83 2.24 -17.30 9.53
CA ILE A 83 3.22 -16.82 10.52
C ILE A 83 3.79 -15.47 10.09
N PHE A 84 4.16 -15.32 8.81
CA PHE A 84 4.64 -14.07 8.26
C PHE A 84 3.59 -12.96 8.38
N ALA A 85 2.34 -13.22 7.97
CA ALA A 85 1.27 -12.24 8.04
C ALA A 85 0.89 -11.85 9.47
N SER A 86 0.74 -12.83 10.38
CA SER A 86 0.36 -12.57 11.76
C SER A 86 1.49 -11.92 12.55
N GLY A 87 2.72 -12.41 12.38
CA GLY A 87 3.92 -11.89 13.02
C GLY A 87 4.19 -10.45 12.60
N SER A 88 4.11 -10.16 11.29
CA SER A 88 4.34 -8.80 10.82
C SER A 88 3.21 -7.86 11.23
N ALA A 89 1.95 -8.27 11.10
CA ALA A 89 0.82 -7.45 11.55
C ALA A 89 0.91 -7.10 13.04
N GLY A 90 1.27 -8.07 13.88
CA GLY A 90 1.44 -7.88 15.33
C GLY A 90 2.60 -6.92 15.66
N LEU A 91 3.77 -7.12 15.05
CA LEU A 91 4.94 -6.26 15.27
C LEU A 91 4.72 -4.84 14.74
N THR A 92 4.14 -4.70 13.53
CA THR A 92 3.78 -3.40 12.96
C THR A 92 2.78 -2.66 13.84
N PHE A 93 1.74 -3.35 14.30
CA PHE A 93 0.74 -2.78 15.20
C PHE A 93 1.39 -2.32 16.51
N LEU A 94 2.25 -3.14 17.11
CA LEU A 94 2.93 -2.80 18.35
C LEU A 94 3.78 -1.54 18.20
N LEU A 95 4.67 -1.50 17.20
CA LEU A 95 5.56 -0.36 16.96
C LEU A 95 4.77 0.90 16.58
N GLY A 96 3.81 0.79 15.66
CA GLY A 96 2.99 1.92 15.22
C GLY A 96 2.09 2.48 16.31
N THR A 97 1.48 1.61 17.13
CA THR A 97 0.67 2.04 18.28
C THR A 97 1.53 2.70 19.35
N MET A 98 2.71 2.15 19.63
CA MET A 98 3.65 2.74 20.60
C MET A 98 4.09 4.14 20.16
N LEU A 99 4.46 4.30 18.88
CA LEU A 99 4.76 5.62 18.31
C LEU A 99 3.58 6.57 18.46
N ALA A 100 2.38 6.16 18.03
CA ALA A 100 1.18 6.99 18.07
C ALA A 100 0.81 7.41 19.50
N TRP A 101 0.94 6.50 20.46
CA TRP A 101 0.68 6.77 21.87
C TRP A 101 1.70 7.75 22.45
N LEU A 102 3.00 7.54 22.21
CA LEU A 102 4.06 8.45 22.66
C LEU A 102 3.93 9.84 22.03
N THR A 103 3.43 9.94 20.80
CA THR A 103 3.30 11.23 20.13
C THR A 103 2.05 12.00 20.49
N GLU A 104 0.92 11.32 20.73
CA GLU A 104 -0.38 11.97 20.91
C GLU A 104 -0.86 12.00 22.36
N ARG A 105 -0.42 11.04 23.18
CA ARG A 105 -1.00 10.79 24.50
C ARG A 105 -0.04 11.04 25.66
N THR A 106 1.25 11.27 25.44
CA THR A 106 2.23 11.44 26.53
C THR A 106 3.05 12.72 26.40
N ASN A 107 3.71 13.16 27.48
CA ASN A 107 4.61 14.32 27.48
C ASN A 107 6.04 14.05 26.98
N THR A 108 6.23 13.09 26.06
CA THR A 108 7.54 12.76 25.50
C THR A 108 8.17 13.97 24.78
N PRO A 109 9.46 14.30 25.02
CA PRO A 109 10.18 15.35 24.29
C PRO A 109 10.16 15.17 22.77
N LEU A 110 10.16 16.27 22.02
CA LEU A 110 10.21 16.33 20.54
C LEU A 110 9.11 15.57 19.78
N ARG A 111 8.07 15.08 20.47
CA ARG A 111 6.99 14.27 19.88
C ARG A 111 6.33 14.84 18.62
N THR A 112 6.26 16.16 18.48
CA THR A 112 5.64 16.82 17.32
C THR A 112 6.49 16.68 16.06
N LEU A 113 7.81 16.61 16.19
CA LEU A 113 8.72 16.36 15.07
C LEU A 113 8.64 14.91 14.58
N PHE A 114 8.25 13.98 15.46
CA PHE A 114 8.14 12.57 15.12
C PHE A 114 6.93 12.22 14.26
N VAL A 115 5.89 13.06 14.24
CA VAL A 115 4.71 12.84 13.38
C VAL A 115 5.09 12.80 11.89
N PRO A 116 5.74 13.82 11.30
CA PRO A 116 6.17 13.75 9.90
C PRO A 116 7.25 12.71 9.66
N ILE A 117 8.17 12.50 10.61
CA ILE A 117 9.24 11.49 10.50
C ILE A 117 8.67 10.08 10.40
N ALA A 118 7.64 9.76 11.17
CA ALA A 118 6.98 8.45 11.16
C ALA A 118 6.31 8.14 9.80
N VAL A 119 6.05 9.15 8.96
CA VAL A 119 5.47 8.98 7.63
C VAL A 119 6.55 8.77 6.55
N VAL A 120 7.81 9.13 6.79
CA VAL A 120 8.89 9.06 5.79
C VAL A 120 9.08 7.65 5.19
N PRO A 121 9.06 6.54 5.95
CA PRO A 121 9.18 5.20 5.37
C PRO A 121 8.06 4.86 4.37
N LEU A 122 6.87 5.47 4.53
CA LEU A 122 5.79 5.38 3.56
C LEU A 122 6.16 6.02 2.22
N ILE A 123 7.29 6.70 2.07
CA ILE A 123 7.79 7.22 0.79
C ILE A 123 8.70 6.20 0.08
N LEU A 124 9.35 5.30 0.82
CA LEU A 124 10.31 4.36 0.25
C LEU A 124 9.61 3.19 -0.48
N PRO A 125 10.11 2.75 -1.65
CA PRO A 125 9.69 1.49 -2.26
C PRO A 125 10.04 0.30 -1.36
N GLY A 126 9.10 -0.65 -1.17
CA GLY A 126 9.33 -1.82 -0.31
C GLY A 126 10.48 -2.73 -0.76
N VAL A 127 10.74 -2.77 -2.08
CA VAL A 127 11.89 -3.48 -2.66
C VAL A 127 13.22 -2.85 -2.19
N LEU A 128 13.28 -1.52 -2.15
CA LEU A 128 14.46 -0.76 -1.73
C LEU A 128 14.69 -0.91 -0.22
N GLU A 129 13.62 -0.88 0.56
CA GLU A 129 13.66 -1.14 1.99
C GLU A 129 14.19 -2.55 2.31
N SER A 130 13.69 -3.57 1.61
CA SER A 130 14.15 -4.95 1.79
C SER A 130 15.66 -5.09 1.50
N ILE A 131 16.16 -4.44 0.44
CA ILE A 131 17.59 -4.44 0.10
C ILE A 131 18.43 -3.68 1.13
N ALA A 132 17.96 -2.53 1.61
CA ALA A 132 18.66 -1.79 2.64
C ALA A 132 18.82 -2.60 3.93
N TRP A 133 17.79 -3.36 4.32
CA TRP A 133 17.87 -4.27 5.46
C TRP A 133 18.77 -5.48 5.19
N ILE A 134 18.83 -5.99 3.95
CA ILE A 134 19.82 -7.01 3.58
C ILE A 134 21.25 -6.47 3.76
N PHE A 135 21.52 -5.24 3.33
CA PHE A 135 22.83 -4.60 3.50
C PHE A 135 23.18 -4.33 4.97
N LEU A 136 22.18 -4.17 5.84
CA LEU A 136 22.38 -3.99 7.28
C LEU A 136 22.58 -5.32 8.03
N LEU A 137 21.75 -6.31 7.75
CA LEU A 137 21.52 -7.49 8.60
C LEU A 137 21.87 -8.83 7.96
N SER A 138 22.46 -8.84 6.76
CA SER A 138 23.04 -10.05 6.17
C SER A 138 24.10 -10.64 7.11
N PRO A 139 24.06 -11.94 7.43
CA PRO A 139 25.10 -12.59 8.24
C PRO A 139 26.50 -12.52 7.62
N LYS A 140 26.56 -12.42 6.28
CA LYS A 140 27.82 -12.51 5.52
C LYS A 140 28.52 -11.16 5.40
N PHE A 141 27.76 -10.09 5.22
CA PHE A 141 28.31 -8.77 4.87
C PHE A 141 27.53 -7.60 5.48
N GLY A 142 26.53 -7.87 6.32
CA GLY A 142 25.67 -6.83 6.87
C GLY A 142 26.46 -5.82 7.69
N TYR A 143 26.34 -4.53 7.36
CA TYR A 143 27.14 -3.48 8.01
C TYR A 143 26.94 -3.43 9.53
N LEU A 144 25.72 -3.67 10.02
CA LEU A 144 25.47 -3.71 11.46
C LEU A 144 26.07 -4.96 12.10
N ASN A 145 25.97 -6.12 11.45
CA ASN A 145 26.58 -7.36 11.94
C ASN A 145 28.10 -7.22 12.04
N VAL A 146 28.76 -6.72 11.00
CA VAL A 146 30.21 -6.53 10.99
C VAL A 146 30.65 -5.53 12.06
N ALA A 147 29.92 -4.42 12.22
CA ALA A 147 30.22 -3.45 13.27
C ALA A 147 30.10 -4.07 14.67
N LEU A 148 29.04 -4.86 14.94
CA LEU A 148 28.86 -5.53 16.22
C LEU A 148 29.90 -6.62 16.48
N GLN A 149 30.29 -7.39 15.46
CA GLN A 149 31.37 -8.37 15.56
C GLN A 149 32.70 -7.69 15.90
N GLY A 150 33.02 -6.56 15.27
CA GLY A 150 34.22 -5.80 15.56
C GLY A 150 34.22 -5.18 16.96
N LEU A 151 33.08 -4.63 17.40
CA LEU A 151 32.95 -3.97 18.70
C LEU A 151 32.94 -4.96 19.88
N PHE A 152 32.31 -6.13 19.72
CA PHE A 152 32.10 -7.09 20.80
C PHE A 152 32.93 -8.38 20.65
N GLY A 153 33.76 -8.51 19.62
CA GLY A 153 34.57 -9.70 19.36
C GLY A 153 33.75 -10.96 19.04
N LEU A 154 32.56 -10.80 18.46
CA LEU A 154 31.66 -11.92 18.19
C LEU A 154 32.18 -12.77 17.02
N GLN A 155 32.23 -14.09 17.19
CA GLN A 155 32.66 -15.01 16.12
C GLN A 155 31.58 -15.26 15.06
N ALA A 156 30.31 -15.03 15.39
CA ALA A 156 29.18 -15.21 14.49
C ALA A 156 28.35 -13.93 14.42
N ALA A 157 27.68 -13.73 13.28
CA ALA A 157 26.82 -12.57 13.09
C ALA A 157 25.61 -12.67 14.04
N PRO A 158 25.31 -11.64 14.84
CA PRO A 158 24.21 -11.69 15.81
C PRO A 158 22.83 -11.71 15.15
N PHE A 159 22.70 -11.18 13.94
CA PHE A 159 21.44 -11.12 13.20
C PHE A 159 21.50 -11.86 11.86
N ASN A 160 20.40 -12.48 11.48
CA ASN A 160 20.22 -13.09 10.17
C ASN A 160 18.91 -12.63 9.51
N VAL A 161 19.05 -11.71 8.54
CA VAL A 161 17.93 -11.23 7.73
C VAL A 161 17.27 -12.34 6.90
N PHE A 162 18.03 -13.34 6.43
CA PHE A 162 17.56 -14.46 5.63
C PHE A 162 16.91 -15.53 6.52
N SER A 163 15.79 -15.14 7.14
CA SER A 163 15.02 -15.96 8.06
C SER A 163 13.57 -15.46 8.13
N LEU A 164 12.65 -16.28 8.62
CA LEU A 164 11.24 -15.87 8.80
C LEU A 164 11.09 -14.70 9.79
N PRO A 165 11.81 -14.64 10.93
CA PRO A 165 11.85 -13.44 11.77
C PRO A 165 12.43 -12.21 11.06
N GLY A 166 13.44 -12.40 10.20
CA GLY A 166 14.00 -11.33 9.37
C GLY A 166 12.97 -10.78 8.38
N MET A 167 12.20 -11.65 7.73
CA MET A 167 11.08 -11.25 6.88
C MET A 167 10.05 -10.44 7.68
N ILE A 168 9.64 -10.94 8.86
CA ILE A 168 8.69 -10.26 9.74
C ILE A 168 9.19 -8.87 10.12
N TRP A 169 10.45 -8.75 10.54
CA TRP A 169 11.06 -7.48 10.90
C TRP A 169 11.04 -6.49 9.74
N VAL A 170 11.57 -6.89 8.58
CA VAL A 170 11.73 -6.04 7.40
C VAL A 170 10.39 -5.57 6.85
N HIS A 171 9.40 -6.47 6.76
CA HIS A 171 8.07 -6.06 6.33
C HIS A 171 7.41 -5.15 7.36
N SER A 172 7.57 -5.44 8.66
CA SER A 172 6.90 -4.68 9.70
C SER A 172 7.32 -3.22 9.76
N VAL A 173 8.63 -2.96 9.79
CA VAL A 173 9.17 -1.61 9.92
C VAL A 173 8.72 -0.70 8.77
N GLY A 174 8.59 -1.23 7.56
CA GLY A 174 8.05 -0.53 6.40
C GLY A 174 6.56 -0.20 6.48
N GLN A 175 5.80 -1.01 7.22
CA GLN A 175 4.36 -0.82 7.41
C GLN A 175 4.00 -0.04 8.69
N VAL A 176 4.97 0.27 9.56
CA VAL A 176 4.74 1.06 10.79
C VAL A 176 4.03 2.40 10.52
N PRO A 177 4.36 3.17 9.46
CA PRO A 177 3.66 4.43 9.18
C PRO A 177 2.14 4.27 9.04
N LEU A 178 1.67 3.16 8.45
CA LEU A 178 0.25 2.90 8.27
C LEU A 178 -0.44 2.67 9.62
N ALA A 179 0.15 1.82 10.46
CA ALA A 179 -0.36 1.56 11.82
C ALA A 179 -0.34 2.84 12.66
N PHE A 180 0.74 3.62 12.58
CA PHE A 180 0.87 4.92 13.24
C PHE A 180 -0.27 5.86 12.87
N LEU A 181 -0.53 6.09 11.58
CA LEU A 181 -1.59 6.99 11.11
C LEU A 181 -2.98 6.55 11.58
N LEU A 182 -3.27 5.25 11.49
CA LEU A 182 -4.57 4.70 11.94
C LEU A 182 -4.76 4.85 13.46
N MET A 183 -3.70 4.64 14.24
CA MET A 183 -3.75 4.76 15.69
C MET A 183 -3.74 6.22 16.18
N VAL A 184 -3.05 7.14 15.50
CA VAL A 184 -3.14 8.59 15.77
C VAL A 184 -4.60 9.06 15.63
N ALA A 185 -5.27 8.68 14.54
CA ALA A 185 -6.68 9.00 14.35
C ALA A 185 -7.55 8.43 15.48
N ALA A 186 -7.31 7.17 15.88
CA ALA A 186 -8.00 6.53 16.99
C ALA A 186 -7.81 7.29 18.31
N PHE A 187 -6.58 7.61 18.67
CA PHE A 187 -6.25 8.33 19.91
C PHE A 187 -6.79 9.76 19.95
N LYS A 188 -6.85 10.45 18.80
CA LYS A 188 -7.46 11.79 18.69
C LYS A 188 -8.98 11.77 18.79
N SER A 189 -9.62 10.67 18.36
CA SER A 189 -11.08 10.53 18.38
C SER A 189 -11.68 10.10 19.73
N MET A 190 -10.86 9.88 20.74
CA MET A 190 -11.32 9.41 22.05
C MET A 190 -11.65 10.58 22.98
N ASP A 191 -12.86 10.60 23.55
CA ASP A 191 -13.25 11.60 24.55
C ASP A 191 -12.45 11.45 25.86
N PRO A 192 -11.63 12.45 26.25
CA PRO A 192 -10.89 12.42 27.52
C PRO A 192 -11.78 12.39 28.77
N SER A 193 -13.05 12.81 28.66
CA SER A 193 -13.98 12.89 29.80
C SER A 193 -14.22 11.53 30.47
N LEU A 194 -14.17 10.44 29.69
CA LEU A 194 -14.33 9.07 30.19
C LEU A 194 -13.15 8.66 31.08
N GLU A 195 -11.94 9.11 30.74
CA GLU A 195 -10.74 8.85 31.53
C GLU A 195 -10.71 9.73 32.79
N GLU A 196 -11.14 10.99 32.67
CA GLU A 196 -11.28 11.91 33.81
C GLU A 196 -12.34 11.41 34.79
N SER A 197 -13.50 10.97 34.31
CA SER A 197 -14.56 10.41 35.15
C SER A 197 -14.07 9.16 35.89
N ALA A 198 -13.29 8.30 35.24
CA ALA A 198 -12.71 7.13 35.89
C ALA A 198 -11.72 7.53 36.99
N MET A 199 -10.84 8.51 36.73
CA MET A 199 -9.88 9.01 37.72
C MET A 199 -10.56 9.71 38.90
N MET A 200 -11.60 10.51 38.63
CA MET A 200 -12.43 11.14 39.68
C MET A 200 -13.20 10.11 40.51
N SER A 201 -13.51 8.94 39.93
CA SER A 201 -14.10 7.79 40.62
C SER A 201 -13.06 6.93 41.36
N GLY A 202 -11.82 7.39 41.50
CA GLY A 202 -10.74 6.72 42.23
C GLY A 202 -9.91 5.73 41.42
N ALA A 203 -10.11 5.63 40.10
CA ALA A 203 -9.25 4.79 39.26
C ALA A 203 -7.85 5.42 39.08
N ASN A 204 -6.80 4.63 39.30
CA ASN A 204 -5.44 5.06 38.96
C ASN A 204 -5.19 4.98 37.44
N THR A 205 -4.07 5.57 36.97
CA THR A 205 -3.72 5.64 35.53
C THR A 205 -3.74 4.28 34.83
N TRP A 206 -3.26 3.22 35.48
CA TRP A 206 -3.27 1.87 34.92
C TRP A 206 -4.68 1.28 34.83
N GLN A 207 -5.50 1.49 35.86
CA GLN A 207 -6.91 1.07 35.86
C GLN A 207 -7.70 1.81 34.79
N THR A 208 -7.51 3.12 34.65
CA THR A 208 -8.11 3.95 33.59
C THR A 208 -7.69 3.45 32.21
N PHE A 209 -6.38 3.24 31.99
CA PHE A 209 -5.88 2.70 30.74
C PHE A 209 -6.50 1.33 30.41
N ARG A 210 -6.42 0.36 31.33
CA ARG A 210 -6.87 -1.02 31.05
C ARG A 210 -8.39 -1.15 30.92
N ARG A 211 -9.16 -0.46 31.77
CA ARG A 211 -10.62 -0.64 31.86
C ARG A 211 -11.41 0.31 30.95
N VAL A 212 -10.85 1.49 30.65
CA VAL A 212 -11.51 2.51 29.82
C VAL A 212 -10.81 2.61 28.47
N THR A 213 -9.58 3.14 28.43
CA THR A 213 -8.87 3.46 27.17
C THR A 213 -8.70 2.23 26.27
N PHE A 214 -8.12 1.14 26.77
CA PHE A 214 -7.86 -0.07 25.98
C PHE A 214 -9.16 -0.73 25.50
N ARG A 215 -10.21 -0.73 26.35
CA ARG A 215 -11.50 -1.33 25.99
C ARG A 215 -12.22 -0.53 24.91
N LEU A 216 -12.11 0.80 24.95
CA LEU A 216 -12.60 1.70 23.89
C LEU A 216 -11.80 1.53 22.60
N LEU A 217 -10.49 1.27 22.69
CA LEU A 217 -9.63 1.04 21.54
C LEU A 217 -9.75 -0.36 20.95
N MET A 218 -10.27 -1.36 21.67
CA MET A 218 -10.30 -2.75 21.23
C MET A 218 -10.91 -2.96 19.83
N PRO A 219 -12.07 -2.35 19.48
CA PRO A 219 -12.63 -2.47 18.13
C PRO A 219 -11.69 -1.91 17.06
N THR A 220 -11.08 -0.76 17.34
CA THR A 220 -10.12 -0.12 16.42
C THR A 220 -8.85 -0.95 16.30
N THR A 221 -8.31 -1.46 17.41
CA THR A 221 -7.17 -2.36 17.45
C THR A 221 -7.42 -3.60 16.59
N ALA A 222 -8.58 -4.24 16.70
CA ALA A 222 -8.93 -5.39 15.89
C ALA A 222 -8.99 -5.03 14.39
N SER A 223 -9.62 -3.91 14.03
CA SER A 223 -9.65 -3.43 12.65
C SER A 223 -8.26 -3.12 12.10
N VAL A 224 -7.39 -2.47 12.88
CA VAL A 224 -6.01 -2.14 12.47
C VAL A 224 -5.18 -3.41 12.30
N LEU A 225 -5.24 -4.36 13.22
CA LEU A 225 -4.55 -5.64 13.09
C LEU A 225 -5.00 -6.41 11.83
N LEU A 226 -6.30 -6.44 11.55
CA LEU A 226 -6.84 -7.14 10.38
C LEU A 226 -6.39 -6.49 9.06
N ILE A 227 -6.39 -5.16 8.95
CA ILE A 227 -5.90 -4.51 7.73
C ILE A 227 -4.39 -4.72 7.55
N LEU A 228 -3.59 -4.67 8.62
CA LEU A 228 -2.16 -4.95 8.55
C LEU A 228 -1.86 -6.41 8.16
N PHE A 229 -2.67 -7.35 8.65
CA PHE A 229 -2.60 -8.76 8.27
C PHE A 229 -2.87 -8.95 6.78
N VAL A 230 -3.95 -8.36 6.25
CA VAL A 230 -4.27 -8.39 4.82
C VAL A 230 -3.14 -7.76 4.00
N ARG A 231 -2.63 -6.60 4.40
CA ARG A 231 -1.51 -5.94 3.72
C ARG A 231 -0.24 -6.79 3.68
N THR A 232 0.03 -7.54 4.74
CA THR A 232 1.20 -8.42 4.78
C THR A 232 1.02 -9.63 3.87
N LEU A 233 -0.17 -10.24 3.83
CA LEU A 233 -0.47 -11.35 2.91
C LEU A 233 -0.24 -10.97 1.45
N GLU A 234 -0.45 -9.70 1.10
CA GLU A 234 -0.26 -9.18 -0.25
C GLU A 234 1.19 -8.83 -0.60
N SER A 235 2.10 -8.85 0.39
CA SER A 235 3.50 -8.45 0.18
C SER A 235 4.28 -9.49 -0.61
N PHE A 236 5.07 -9.02 -1.57
CA PHE A 236 5.92 -9.87 -2.40
C PHE A 236 7.40 -9.48 -2.33
N GLU A 237 7.73 -8.21 -2.12
CA GLU A 237 9.10 -7.69 -2.09
C GLU A 237 9.97 -8.43 -1.08
N THR A 238 9.49 -8.57 0.15
CA THR A 238 10.19 -9.23 1.26
C THR A 238 10.30 -10.75 1.03
N PRO A 239 9.21 -11.48 0.68
CA PRO A 239 9.33 -12.86 0.23
C PRO A 239 10.32 -13.10 -0.91
N ALA A 240 10.34 -12.24 -1.92
CA ALA A 240 11.21 -12.40 -3.08
C ALA A 240 12.69 -12.22 -2.73
N LEU A 241 13.03 -11.15 -1.99
CA LEU A 241 14.42 -10.78 -1.72
C LEU A 241 15.03 -11.50 -0.51
N ILE A 242 14.20 -11.96 0.43
CA ILE A 242 14.65 -12.57 1.69
C ILE A 242 14.18 -14.03 1.78
N GLY A 243 12.90 -14.27 1.52
CA GLY A 243 12.28 -15.59 1.63
C GLY A 243 12.84 -16.61 0.63
N ILE A 244 12.82 -16.30 -0.67
CA ILE A 244 13.31 -17.20 -1.72
C ILE A 244 14.78 -17.59 -1.50
N PRO A 245 15.73 -16.65 -1.27
CA PRO A 245 17.12 -17.01 -0.97
C PRO A 245 17.27 -17.85 0.32
N ALA A 246 16.40 -17.65 1.30
CA ALA A 246 16.36 -18.43 2.54
C ALA A 246 15.63 -19.78 2.41
N ARG A 247 15.05 -20.09 1.24
CA ARG A 247 14.15 -21.23 1.00
C ARG A 247 12.92 -21.24 1.91
N ILE A 248 12.41 -20.06 2.24
CA ILE A 248 11.20 -19.82 3.02
C ILE A 248 10.14 -19.26 2.08
N TYR A 249 9.28 -20.13 1.60
CA TYR A 249 8.26 -19.77 0.64
C TYR A 249 6.94 -19.41 1.32
N VAL A 250 6.28 -18.39 0.78
CA VAL A 250 4.90 -17.98 1.07
C VAL A 250 4.11 -17.95 -0.24
N TYR A 251 2.78 -17.77 -0.18
CA TYR A 251 1.94 -17.80 -1.39
C TYR A 251 2.44 -16.85 -2.48
N THR A 252 2.83 -15.62 -2.13
CA THR A 252 3.28 -14.62 -3.11
C THR A 252 4.55 -15.05 -3.85
N SER A 253 5.51 -15.67 -3.16
CA SER A 253 6.73 -16.21 -3.78
C SER A 253 6.46 -17.45 -4.63
N GLU A 254 5.58 -18.35 -4.19
CA GLU A 254 5.22 -19.55 -4.98
C GLU A 254 4.50 -19.19 -6.28
N ILE A 255 3.58 -18.20 -6.25
CA ILE A 255 2.91 -17.71 -7.46
C ILE A 255 3.93 -17.17 -8.46
N TYR A 256 4.94 -16.44 -7.96
CA TYR A 256 6.03 -15.92 -8.78
C TYR A 256 6.90 -17.04 -9.37
N LEU A 257 7.26 -18.06 -8.56
CA LEU A 257 8.08 -19.17 -9.02
C LEU A 257 7.37 -20.01 -10.07
N ALA A 258 6.09 -20.34 -9.87
CA ALA A 258 5.30 -21.08 -10.86
C ALA A 258 5.26 -20.40 -12.23
N PHE A 259 5.28 -19.07 -12.27
CA PHE A 259 5.34 -18.32 -13.52
C PHE A 259 6.74 -18.26 -14.15
N ASN A 260 7.80 -18.19 -13.34
CA ASN A 260 9.18 -18.05 -13.84
C ASN A 260 9.88 -19.39 -14.13
N GLU A 261 9.26 -20.52 -13.80
CA GLU A 261 9.72 -21.84 -14.24
C GLU A 261 9.60 -21.98 -15.77
N TYR A 262 10.42 -22.86 -16.37
CA TYR A 262 10.38 -23.14 -17.80
C TYR A 262 10.04 -24.62 -18.06
N PRO A 263 8.91 -24.93 -18.73
CA PRO A 263 7.88 -23.99 -19.21
C PRO A 263 7.07 -23.36 -18.05
N PRO A 264 6.49 -22.15 -18.22
CA PRO A 264 5.66 -21.51 -17.19
C PRO A 264 4.43 -22.34 -16.82
N ASP A 265 4.22 -22.57 -15.52
CA ASP A 265 3.05 -23.29 -14.99
C ASP A 265 1.94 -22.30 -14.60
N TYR A 266 1.23 -21.81 -15.62
CA TYR A 266 0.10 -20.90 -15.47
C TYR A 266 -1.03 -21.49 -14.63
N GLY A 267 -1.29 -22.81 -14.76
CA GLY A 267 -2.39 -23.49 -14.08
C GLY A 267 -2.18 -23.56 -12.56
N ARG A 268 -1.01 -24.05 -12.12
CA ARG A 268 -0.64 -24.08 -10.70
C ARG A 268 -0.53 -22.67 -10.13
N GLY A 269 0.10 -21.74 -10.86
CA GLY A 269 0.21 -20.34 -10.46
C GLY A 269 -1.16 -19.68 -10.24
N ALA A 270 -2.11 -19.93 -11.15
CA ALA A 270 -3.49 -19.46 -11.03
C ALA A 270 -4.21 -20.08 -9.83
N ALA A 271 -4.09 -21.38 -9.59
CA ALA A 271 -4.70 -22.06 -8.44
C ALA A 271 -4.21 -21.50 -7.10
N LEU A 272 -2.89 -21.28 -6.96
CA LEU A 272 -2.29 -20.65 -5.79
C LEU A 272 -2.74 -19.19 -5.62
N ALA A 273 -2.84 -18.44 -6.71
CA ALA A 273 -3.33 -17.07 -6.73
C ALA A 273 -4.80 -16.95 -6.33
N VAL A 274 -5.66 -17.89 -6.75
CA VAL A 274 -7.04 -18.00 -6.27
C VAL A 274 -7.09 -18.27 -4.77
N GLY A 275 -6.24 -19.16 -4.25
CA GLY A 275 -6.13 -19.41 -2.81
C GLY A 275 -5.75 -18.15 -2.02
N LEU A 276 -4.74 -17.42 -2.49
CA LEU A 276 -4.33 -16.17 -1.86
C LEU A 276 -5.43 -15.10 -1.95
N LEU A 277 -6.14 -15.01 -3.08
CA LEU A 277 -7.29 -14.11 -3.25
C LEU A 277 -8.40 -14.43 -2.25
N LEU A 278 -8.72 -15.71 -2.04
CA LEU A 278 -9.71 -16.14 -1.03
C LEU A 278 -9.26 -15.77 0.38
N LEU A 279 -8.00 -15.99 0.73
CA LEU A 279 -7.46 -15.59 2.04
C LEU A 279 -7.53 -14.07 2.27
N SER A 280 -7.15 -13.27 1.26
CA SER A 280 -7.29 -11.81 1.33
C SER A 280 -8.75 -11.38 1.44
N ALA A 281 -9.65 -11.95 0.63
CA ALA A 281 -11.07 -11.67 0.67
C ALA A 281 -11.71 -11.98 2.03
N ILE A 282 -11.34 -13.10 2.66
CA ILE A 282 -11.77 -13.44 4.02
C ILE A 282 -11.24 -12.41 5.02
N GLY A 283 -9.97 -12.03 4.94
CA GLY A 283 -9.39 -11.00 5.80
C GLY A 283 -10.10 -9.65 5.68
N VAL A 284 -10.40 -9.21 4.46
CA VAL A 284 -11.15 -7.97 4.21
C VAL A 284 -12.61 -8.08 4.67
N TRP A 285 -13.24 -9.24 4.50
CA TRP A 285 -14.58 -9.49 5.01
C TRP A 285 -14.63 -9.40 6.54
N LEU A 286 -13.67 -10.01 7.24
CA LEU A 286 -13.51 -9.91 8.69
C LEU A 286 -13.27 -8.46 9.14
N TYR A 287 -12.38 -7.74 8.45
CA TYR A 287 -12.12 -6.31 8.69
C TYR A 287 -13.39 -5.47 8.57
N THR A 288 -14.14 -5.68 7.48
CA THR A 288 -15.38 -4.95 7.21
C THR A 288 -16.43 -5.27 8.27
N ARG A 289 -16.56 -6.55 8.66
CA ARG A 289 -17.49 -6.98 9.72
C ARG A 289 -17.13 -6.36 11.07
N SER A 290 -15.86 -6.34 11.45
CA SER A 290 -15.39 -5.75 12.72
C SER A 290 -15.66 -4.24 12.77
N THR A 291 -15.47 -3.56 11.63
CA THR A 291 -15.63 -2.10 11.54
C THR A 291 -17.10 -1.64 11.46
N ARG A 292 -18.07 -2.52 11.13
CA ARG A 292 -19.51 -2.14 11.05
C ARG A 292 -20.05 -1.58 12.36
N GLU A 293 -19.57 -2.10 13.49
CA GLU A 293 -20.01 -1.71 14.83
C GLU A 293 -19.19 -0.53 15.41
N SER A 294 -18.10 -0.11 14.74
CA SER A 294 -17.23 0.98 15.20
C SER A 294 -17.98 2.31 15.40
N LYS A 295 -19.07 2.55 14.64
CA LYS A 295 -19.97 3.70 14.85
C LYS A 295 -20.62 3.74 16.24
N LYS A 296 -20.78 2.59 16.92
CA LYS A 296 -21.30 2.53 18.29
C LYS A 296 -20.26 2.94 19.35
N TYR A 297 -18.98 2.98 18.97
CA TYR A 297 -17.86 3.34 19.83
C TYR A 297 -17.29 4.74 19.51
N GLN A 298 -17.88 5.47 18.57
CA GLN A 298 -17.51 6.86 18.28
C GLN A 298 -18.00 7.76 19.43
N THR A 299 -17.06 8.28 20.22
CA THR A 299 -17.31 9.18 21.36
C THR A 299 -17.12 10.66 21.00
N VAL A 300 -16.75 10.96 19.74
CA VAL A 300 -16.57 12.33 19.25
C VAL A 300 -17.92 13.02 19.11
N THR A 301 -18.23 13.95 20.02
CA THR A 301 -19.28 14.95 19.83
C THR A 301 -18.75 16.12 18.99
N GLY A 302 -19.61 17.04 18.52
CA GLY A 302 -19.21 18.21 17.73
C GLY A 302 -18.30 19.24 18.44
N LYS A 303 -17.73 18.91 19.60
CA LYS A 303 -16.75 19.74 20.32
C LYS A 303 -15.34 19.26 19.99
N ALA A 304 -14.44 20.19 19.69
CA ALA A 304 -13.02 19.89 19.57
C ALA A 304 -12.47 19.50 20.95
N PHE A 305 -12.07 18.25 21.12
CA PHE A 305 -11.40 17.78 22.33
C PHE A 305 -9.89 17.89 22.16
N ARG A 306 -9.20 18.36 23.21
CA ARG A 306 -7.74 18.26 23.32
C ARG A 306 -7.42 17.01 24.15
N PRO A 307 -6.85 15.95 23.55
CA PRO A 307 -6.48 14.75 24.30
C PRO A 307 -5.63 15.11 25.53
N ARG A 308 -6.04 14.63 26.72
CA ARG A 308 -5.21 14.79 27.92
C ARG A 308 -3.92 14.02 27.75
N GLN A 309 -2.82 14.66 28.11
CA GLN A 309 -1.49 14.07 28.03
C GLN A 309 -1.20 13.39 29.37
N PHE A 310 -0.80 12.12 29.31
CA PHE A 310 -0.25 11.40 30.44
C PHE A 310 1.15 11.94 30.74
N ASP A 311 1.37 12.37 31.98
CA ASP A 311 2.69 12.72 32.47
C ASP A 311 3.45 11.45 32.83
N LEU A 312 4.53 11.16 32.09
CA LEU A 312 5.38 10.00 32.31
C LEU A 312 6.43 10.24 33.41
N GLY A 313 6.54 11.45 33.95
CA GLY A 313 7.61 11.82 34.88
C GLY A 313 8.99 11.52 34.26
N PRO A 314 9.89 10.81 34.97
CA PRO A 314 11.20 10.40 34.42
C PRO A 314 11.13 9.47 33.20
N TRP A 315 10.06 8.67 33.06
CA TRP A 315 9.89 7.72 31.95
C TRP A 315 9.73 8.39 30.59
N LYS A 316 9.51 9.71 30.55
CA LYS A 316 9.51 10.49 29.30
C LYS A 316 10.82 10.34 28.51
N TRP A 317 11.94 10.11 29.19
CA TRP A 317 13.24 9.89 28.56
C TRP A 317 13.37 8.49 27.95
N VAL A 318 12.72 7.48 28.54
CA VAL A 318 12.61 6.14 27.94
C VAL A 318 11.76 6.22 26.67
N GLY A 319 10.62 6.94 26.73
CA GLY A 319 9.80 7.22 25.54
C GLY A 319 10.60 7.96 24.45
N PHE A 320 11.38 8.97 24.83
CA PHE A 320 12.25 9.69 23.90
C PHE A 320 13.33 8.79 23.30
N SER A 321 13.96 7.94 24.11
CA SER A 321 14.94 6.96 23.64
C SER A 321 14.32 6.00 22.63
N PHE A 322 13.09 5.52 22.86
CA PHE A 322 12.38 4.68 21.90
C PHE A 322 12.15 5.42 20.57
N LEU A 323 11.67 6.67 20.62
CA LEU A 323 11.48 7.50 19.43
C LEU A 323 12.79 7.66 18.66
N MET A 324 13.89 7.97 19.35
CA MET A 324 15.21 8.14 18.72
C MET A 324 15.76 6.84 18.14
N VAL A 325 15.64 5.72 18.86
CA VAL A 325 16.04 4.40 18.34
C VAL A 325 15.23 4.05 17.09
N TYR A 326 13.91 4.26 17.12
CA TYR A 326 13.08 4.05 15.93
C TYR A 326 13.54 4.92 14.76
N PHE A 327 13.74 6.22 14.95
CA PHE A 327 14.21 7.10 13.89
C PHE A 327 15.57 6.65 13.33
N VAL A 328 16.55 6.39 14.19
CA VAL A 328 17.89 6.01 13.76
C VAL A 328 17.88 4.68 13.02
N PHE A 329 17.26 3.65 13.57
CA PHE A 329 17.35 2.29 13.02
C PHE A 329 16.35 2.01 11.89
N VAL A 330 15.14 2.56 11.96
CA VAL A 330 14.09 2.28 10.98
C VAL A 330 14.08 3.30 9.84
N VAL A 331 14.37 4.57 10.12
CA VAL A 331 14.27 5.64 9.10
C VAL A 331 15.64 5.97 8.53
N LEU A 332 16.60 6.30 9.40
CA LEU A 332 17.88 6.86 8.97
C LEU A 332 18.86 5.79 8.45
N MET A 333 19.03 4.68 9.17
CA MET A 333 20.00 3.64 8.82
C MET A 333 19.77 3.04 7.42
N PRO A 334 18.56 2.63 7.02
CA PRO A 334 18.33 2.10 5.67
C PRO A 334 18.75 3.07 4.57
N PHE A 335 18.45 4.36 4.76
CA PHE A 335 18.89 5.42 3.84
C PHE A 335 20.41 5.56 3.83
N LEU A 336 21.05 5.65 5.00
CA LEU A 336 22.50 5.83 5.11
C LEU A 336 23.28 4.67 4.50
N VAL A 337 22.79 3.45 4.65
CA VAL A 337 23.45 2.25 4.10
C VAL A 337 23.38 2.23 2.58
N LEU A 338 22.24 2.58 1.99
CA LEU A 338 22.13 2.75 0.54
C LEU A 338 23.00 3.92 0.06
N PHE A 339 22.98 5.03 0.79
CA PHE A 339 23.78 6.20 0.45
C PHE A 339 25.27 5.83 0.45
N TRP A 340 25.76 5.22 1.51
CA TRP A 340 27.15 4.74 1.60
C TRP A 340 27.50 3.77 0.47
N ALA A 341 26.70 2.71 0.28
CA ALA A 341 26.96 1.69 -0.74
C ALA A 341 26.96 2.26 -2.17
N SER A 342 26.23 3.35 -2.43
CA SER A 342 26.13 3.96 -3.75
C SER A 342 27.42 4.62 -4.24
N PHE A 343 28.34 4.99 -3.33
CA PHE A 343 29.62 5.60 -3.68
C PHE A 343 30.77 4.59 -3.76
N LEU A 344 30.54 3.32 -3.42
CA LEU A 344 31.59 2.32 -3.45
C LEU A 344 31.64 1.59 -4.80
N PRO A 345 32.83 1.32 -5.36
CA PRO A 345 32.96 0.55 -6.60
C PRO A 345 32.59 -0.93 -6.42
N PHE A 346 32.77 -1.46 -5.21
CA PHE A 346 32.34 -2.79 -4.79
C PHE A 346 31.87 -2.72 -3.34
N PHE A 347 30.99 -3.65 -2.95
CA PHE A 347 30.44 -3.63 -1.59
C PHE A 347 31.55 -3.85 -0.56
N ALA A 348 31.80 -2.84 0.26
CA ALA A 348 32.77 -2.87 1.34
C ALA A 348 32.14 -2.33 2.61
N THR A 349 32.56 -2.88 3.75
CA THR A 349 32.15 -2.42 5.08
C THR A 349 32.72 -1.03 5.34
N PRO A 350 31.96 -0.13 6.01
CA PRO A 350 32.48 1.19 6.38
C PRO A 350 33.79 1.08 7.17
N GLY A 351 34.81 1.80 6.74
CA GLY A 351 36.15 1.81 7.33
C GLY A 351 37.02 2.86 6.66
N TRP A 352 38.16 3.19 7.27
CA TRP A 352 39.08 4.21 6.74
C TRP A 352 39.55 3.87 5.32
N ASP A 353 39.93 2.61 5.06
CA ASP A 353 40.33 2.13 3.73
C ASP A 353 39.21 2.19 2.67
N ALA A 354 37.95 2.28 3.10
CA ALA A 354 36.81 2.40 2.20
C ALA A 354 36.53 3.86 1.81
N LEU A 355 36.94 4.83 2.63
CA LEU A 355 36.82 6.26 2.31
C LEU A 355 37.66 6.62 1.08
N ASP A 356 38.87 6.06 0.99
CA ASP A 356 39.78 6.28 -0.15
C ASP A 356 39.25 5.69 -1.47
N LYS A 357 38.25 4.80 -1.38
CA LYS A 357 37.62 4.11 -2.52
C LYS A 357 36.30 4.76 -2.95
N LEU A 358 35.86 5.83 -2.28
CA LEU A 358 34.64 6.53 -2.65
C LEU A 358 34.78 7.10 -4.07
N SER A 359 33.78 6.82 -4.90
CA SER A 359 33.75 7.20 -6.31
C SER A 359 32.31 7.52 -6.74
N LEU A 360 32.18 8.18 -7.88
CA LEU A 360 30.89 8.39 -8.55
C LEU A 360 30.67 7.37 -9.67
N ASP A 361 31.41 6.26 -9.67
CA ASP A 361 31.46 5.36 -10.82
C ASP A 361 30.13 4.64 -11.07
N ASN A 362 29.40 4.28 -10.00
CA ASN A 362 28.05 3.75 -10.14
C ASN A 362 27.11 4.76 -10.82
N TYR A 363 27.21 6.04 -10.49
CA TYR A 363 26.42 7.10 -11.12
C TYR A 363 26.84 7.33 -12.57
N ARG A 364 28.14 7.36 -12.86
CA ARG A 364 28.67 7.46 -14.24
C ARG A 364 28.24 6.28 -15.10
N TYR A 365 28.27 5.06 -14.54
CA TYR A 365 27.75 3.86 -15.17
C TYR A 365 26.27 4.03 -15.53
N LEU A 366 25.43 4.46 -14.58
CA LEU A 366 24.00 4.69 -14.82
C LEU A 366 23.73 5.76 -15.89
N LEU A 367 24.55 6.83 -15.96
CA LEU A 367 24.42 7.85 -16.99
C LEU A 367 24.60 7.27 -18.40
N GLY A 368 25.53 6.33 -18.58
CA GLY A 368 25.77 5.62 -19.85
C GLY A 368 24.88 4.39 -20.07
N PHE A 369 24.17 3.93 -19.05
CA PHE A 369 23.41 2.69 -19.08
C PHE A 369 21.98 2.92 -19.58
N ARG A 370 21.74 2.70 -20.87
CA ARG A 370 20.45 2.98 -21.52
C ARG A 370 19.22 2.36 -20.80
N PRO A 371 19.25 1.11 -20.32
CA PRO A 371 18.09 0.53 -19.63
C PRO A 371 17.69 1.26 -18.34
N PHE A 372 18.60 2.01 -17.70
CA PHE A 372 18.24 2.88 -16.56
C PHE A 372 17.33 4.02 -16.99
N TRP A 373 17.67 4.70 -18.08
CA TRP A 373 16.86 5.81 -18.61
C TRP A 373 15.51 5.36 -19.13
N ASP A 374 15.46 4.23 -19.83
CA ASP A 374 14.19 3.65 -20.31
C ASP A 374 13.29 3.28 -19.12
N ALA A 375 13.85 2.64 -18.07
CA ALA A 375 13.10 2.28 -16.88
C ALA A 375 12.63 3.49 -16.07
N LEU A 376 13.46 4.53 -15.95
CA LEU A 376 13.10 5.80 -15.31
C LEU A 376 11.98 6.50 -16.06
N GLN A 377 12.08 6.59 -17.39
CA GLN A 377 11.07 7.19 -18.25
C GLN A 377 9.74 6.43 -18.14
N ASN A 378 9.76 5.10 -18.23
CA ASN A 378 8.58 4.27 -18.08
C ASN A 378 7.93 4.45 -16.70
N SER A 379 8.71 4.48 -15.62
CA SER A 379 8.20 4.75 -14.26
C SER A 379 7.53 6.11 -14.13
N ILE A 380 8.09 7.17 -14.72
CA ILE A 380 7.48 8.52 -14.69
C ILE A 380 6.21 8.57 -15.53
N ILE A 381 6.24 8.00 -16.74
CA ILE A 381 5.07 7.93 -17.63
C ILE A 381 3.94 7.17 -16.94
N LEU A 382 4.22 5.99 -16.37
CA LEU A 382 3.21 5.19 -15.68
C LEU A 382 2.69 5.91 -14.43
N ALA A 383 3.56 6.47 -13.60
CA ALA A 383 3.13 7.19 -12.40
C ALA A 383 2.17 8.34 -12.70
N THR A 384 2.51 9.17 -13.69
CA THR A 384 1.71 10.34 -14.05
C THR A 384 0.46 9.99 -14.86
N SER A 385 0.55 9.06 -15.81
CA SER A 385 -0.59 8.62 -16.62
C SER A 385 -1.60 7.83 -15.81
N THR A 386 -1.17 6.88 -14.97
CA THR A 386 -2.04 6.16 -14.05
C THR A 386 -2.75 7.12 -13.10
N ALA A 387 -2.03 8.03 -12.45
CA ALA A 387 -2.65 9.01 -11.54
C ALA A 387 -3.72 9.85 -12.26
N THR A 388 -3.45 10.27 -13.49
CA THR A 388 -4.36 11.09 -14.29
C THR A 388 -5.60 10.28 -14.70
N VAL A 389 -5.42 9.12 -15.31
CA VAL A 389 -6.52 8.27 -15.78
C VAL A 389 -7.36 7.78 -14.61
N ALA A 390 -6.74 7.27 -13.55
CA ALA A 390 -7.45 6.78 -12.38
C ALA A 390 -8.22 7.89 -11.67
N MET A 391 -7.64 9.09 -11.50
CA MET A 391 -8.37 10.20 -10.87
C MET A 391 -9.50 10.74 -11.72
N ILE A 392 -9.34 10.84 -13.04
CA ILE A 392 -10.44 11.25 -13.93
C ILE A 392 -11.58 10.23 -13.84
N LEU A 393 -11.27 8.95 -14.03
CA LEU A 393 -12.24 7.85 -13.98
C LEU A 393 -12.99 7.83 -12.64
N THR A 394 -12.25 7.82 -11.53
CA THR A 394 -12.83 7.71 -10.19
C THR A 394 -13.56 8.96 -9.73
N SER A 395 -13.14 10.16 -10.16
CA SER A 395 -13.87 11.39 -9.86
C SER A 395 -15.21 11.44 -10.60
N LEU A 396 -15.24 10.98 -11.86
CA LEU A 396 -16.49 10.86 -12.62
C LEU A 396 -17.43 9.83 -11.99
N ILE A 397 -16.91 8.66 -11.60
CA ILE A 397 -17.70 7.64 -10.91
C ILE A 397 -18.21 8.16 -9.56
N ALA A 398 -17.35 8.77 -8.74
CA ALA A 398 -17.74 9.34 -7.47
C ALA A 398 -18.82 10.41 -7.62
N TRP A 399 -18.73 11.25 -8.66
CA TRP A 399 -19.79 12.20 -9.00
C TRP A 399 -21.13 11.51 -9.27
N ILE A 400 -21.13 10.46 -10.11
CA ILE A 400 -22.34 9.68 -10.42
C ILE A 400 -22.93 9.05 -9.16
N VAL A 401 -22.08 8.47 -8.31
CA VAL A 401 -22.48 7.77 -7.10
C VAL A 401 -23.10 8.71 -6.06
N TYR A 402 -22.46 9.86 -5.81
CA TYR A 402 -22.82 10.73 -4.69
C TYR A 402 -23.70 11.93 -5.07
N LYS A 403 -23.72 12.36 -6.34
CA LYS A 403 -24.51 13.52 -6.79
C LYS A 403 -25.68 13.17 -7.72
N SER A 404 -25.55 12.18 -8.61
CA SER A 404 -26.54 11.98 -9.69
C SER A 404 -27.81 11.19 -9.31
N ARG A 405 -27.91 10.60 -8.11
CA ARG A 405 -29.07 9.81 -7.62
C ARG A 405 -29.56 8.71 -8.59
N LEU A 406 -28.70 8.22 -9.48
CA LEU A 406 -29.08 7.24 -10.50
C LEU A 406 -29.26 5.83 -9.88
N PRO A 407 -30.23 5.04 -10.37
CA PRO A 407 -30.41 3.66 -9.93
C PRO A 407 -29.17 2.82 -10.27
N GLY A 408 -28.73 1.97 -9.35
CA GLY A 408 -27.56 1.10 -9.56
C GLY A 408 -26.19 1.76 -9.32
N SER A 409 -26.15 3.02 -8.90
CA SER A 409 -24.91 3.73 -8.52
C SER A 409 -24.07 2.98 -7.47
N TRP A 410 -24.71 2.26 -6.54
CA TRP A 410 -24.02 1.42 -5.55
C TRP A 410 -23.12 0.35 -6.19
N LEU A 411 -23.48 -0.13 -7.39
CA LEU A 411 -22.68 -1.14 -8.11
C LEU A 411 -21.37 -0.53 -8.61
N LEU A 412 -21.37 0.74 -9.04
CA LEU A 412 -20.15 1.43 -9.45
C LEU A 412 -19.19 1.62 -8.27
N ASP A 413 -19.71 2.00 -7.11
CA ASP A 413 -18.92 2.10 -5.87
C ASP A 413 -18.32 0.74 -5.48
N PHE A 414 -19.12 -0.32 -5.54
CA PHE A 414 -18.66 -1.68 -5.29
C PHE A 414 -17.56 -2.12 -6.27
N LEU A 415 -17.80 -2.01 -7.58
CA LEU A 415 -16.85 -2.40 -8.62
C LEU A 415 -15.53 -1.61 -8.55
N ALA A 416 -15.60 -0.31 -8.25
CA ALA A 416 -14.42 0.53 -8.07
C ALA A 416 -13.59 0.14 -6.84
N PHE A 417 -14.21 -0.51 -5.85
CA PHE A 417 -13.55 -0.91 -4.60
C PHE A 417 -12.98 -2.34 -4.65
N ILE A 418 -13.52 -3.25 -5.48
CA ILE A 418 -13.06 -4.67 -5.58
C ILE A 418 -11.53 -4.82 -5.62
N PRO A 419 -10.76 -4.07 -6.43
CA PRO A 419 -9.32 -4.28 -6.55
C PRO A 419 -8.53 -4.10 -5.25
N ILE A 420 -9.10 -3.43 -4.24
CA ILE A 420 -8.43 -3.23 -2.95
C ILE A 420 -8.13 -4.54 -2.22
N THR A 421 -8.85 -5.62 -2.57
CA THR A 421 -8.68 -6.95 -1.96
C THR A 421 -7.79 -7.86 -2.79
N VAL A 422 -7.24 -7.35 -3.91
CA VAL A 422 -6.47 -8.16 -4.86
C VAL A 422 -4.97 -7.91 -4.64
N PRO A 423 -4.22 -8.92 -4.18
CA PRO A 423 -2.77 -8.82 -4.07
C PRO A 423 -2.11 -8.42 -5.38
N GLY A 424 -0.97 -7.71 -5.31
CA GLY A 424 -0.31 -7.19 -6.52
C GLY A 424 0.14 -8.29 -7.48
N ILE A 425 0.70 -9.37 -6.92
CA ILE A 425 1.11 -10.55 -7.68
C ILE A 425 -0.09 -11.28 -8.31
N VAL A 426 -1.24 -11.31 -7.60
CA VAL A 426 -2.48 -11.92 -8.10
C VAL A 426 -3.07 -11.09 -9.24
N MET A 427 -3.02 -9.75 -9.13
CA MET A 427 -3.42 -8.85 -10.22
C MET A 427 -2.53 -9.04 -11.46
N GLY A 428 -1.22 -9.21 -11.25
CA GLY A 428 -0.26 -9.54 -12.32
C GLY A 428 -0.68 -10.83 -13.02
N MET A 429 -0.80 -11.93 -12.27
CA MET A 429 -1.22 -13.23 -12.81
C MET A 429 -2.56 -13.16 -13.55
N ALA A 430 -3.56 -12.50 -12.97
CA ALA A 430 -4.89 -12.32 -13.56
C ALA A 430 -4.84 -11.61 -14.93
N LEU A 431 -4.01 -10.58 -15.06
CA LEU A 431 -3.84 -9.83 -16.30
C LEU A 431 -3.03 -10.62 -17.33
N ILE A 432 -2.06 -11.43 -16.91
CA ILE A 432 -1.36 -12.34 -17.83
C ILE A 432 -2.34 -13.32 -18.45
N LEU A 433 -3.13 -14.01 -17.63
CA LEU A 433 -4.13 -14.98 -18.09
C LEU A 433 -5.16 -14.30 -19.02
N LEU A 434 -5.50 -13.05 -18.75
CA LEU A 434 -6.35 -12.26 -19.64
C LEU A 434 -5.67 -11.98 -20.99
N TYR A 435 -4.48 -11.39 -21.03
CA TYR A 435 -3.87 -10.93 -22.28
C TYR A 435 -3.08 -11.97 -23.06
N VAL A 436 -2.80 -13.14 -22.47
CA VAL A 436 -2.37 -14.32 -23.21
C VAL A 436 -3.57 -14.94 -23.94
N ALA A 437 -4.75 -14.90 -23.31
CA ALA A 437 -5.99 -15.41 -23.90
C ALA A 437 -6.58 -14.53 -25.01
N PHE A 438 -6.48 -13.21 -24.86
CA PHE A 438 -6.99 -12.25 -25.86
C PHE A 438 -5.84 -11.79 -26.77
N PRO A 439 -5.97 -11.89 -28.11
CA PRO A 439 -4.92 -11.54 -29.06
C PRO A 439 -4.76 -10.02 -29.26
N LEU A 440 -4.76 -9.26 -28.16
CA LEU A 440 -4.43 -7.84 -28.17
C LEU A 440 -2.92 -7.69 -27.95
N PRO A 441 -2.18 -7.03 -28.85
CA PRO A 441 -0.72 -6.92 -28.79
C PRO A 441 -0.27 -5.87 -27.74
N ILE A 442 -0.79 -5.96 -26.53
CA ILE A 442 -0.42 -5.08 -25.41
C ILE A 442 0.44 -5.78 -24.35
N TYR A 443 0.49 -7.12 -24.38
CA TYR A 443 1.38 -7.88 -23.52
C TYR A 443 2.84 -7.49 -23.78
N GLY A 444 3.60 -7.29 -22.70
CA GLY A 444 4.98 -6.79 -22.76
C GLY A 444 5.13 -5.30 -23.06
N THR A 445 4.05 -4.53 -23.20
CA THR A 445 4.09 -3.08 -23.38
C THR A 445 3.74 -2.32 -22.10
N ILE A 446 4.10 -1.04 -22.04
CA ILE A 446 3.73 -0.15 -20.91
C ILE A 446 2.21 -0.02 -20.73
N TRP A 447 1.40 -0.27 -21.77
CA TRP A 447 -0.05 -0.16 -21.70
C TRP A 447 -0.67 -1.19 -20.76
N LEU A 448 -0.14 -2.42 -20.75
CA LEU A 448 -0.60 -3.45 -19.83
C LEU A 448 -0.29 -3.09 -18.38
N LEU A 449 0.90 -2.52 -18.12
CA LEU A 449 1.25 -1.98 -16.80
C LEU A 449 0.32 -0.84 -16.38
N MET A 450 -0.01 0.07 -17.31
CA MET A 450 -0.93 1.17 -17.04
C MET A 450 -2.32 0.66 -16.65
N ILE A 451 -2.87 -0.32 -17.39
CA ILE A 451 -4.14 -0.97 -17.04
C ILE A 451 -4.06 -1.59 -15.64
N ALA A 452 -2.98 -2.32 -15.36
CA ALA A 452 -2.77 -2.96 -14.07
C ALA A 452 -2.75 -1.95 -12.91
N TYR A 453 -2.04 -0.85 -13.09
CA TYR A 453 -1.91 0.19 -12.07
C TYR A 453 -3.22 0.97 -11.90
N VAL A 454 -3.93 1.29 -12.99
CA VAL A 454 -5.25 1.96 -12.90
C VAL A 454 -6.23 1.07 -12.15
N THR A 455 -6.32 -0.21 -12.47
CA THR A 455 -7.14 -1.17 -11.74
C THR A 455 -6.75 -1.23 -10.27
N ARG A 456 -5.46 -1.40 -9.96
CA ARG A 456 -4.96 -1.55 -8.59
C ARG A 456 -5.20 -0.31 -7.73
N TYR A 457 -5.09 0.88 -8.32
CA TYR A 457 -5.09 2.14 -7.58
C TYR A 457 -6.37 2.97 -7.68
N MET A 458 -7.34 2.58 -8.51
CA MET A 458 -8.64 3.24 -8.55
C MET A 458 -9.39 3.28 -7.20
N PRO A 459 -9.29 2.30 -6.27
CA PRO A 459 -9.95 2.42 -4.97
C PRO A 459 -9.49 3.64 -4.17
N TYR A 460 -8.21 4.02 -4.26
CA TYR A 460 -7.68 5.21 -3.57
C TYR A 460 -8.20 6.50 -4.19
N GLY A 461 -8.28 6.55 -5.52
CA GLY A 461 -8.88 7.69 -6.23
C GLY A 461 -10.36 7.86 -5.89
N MET A 462 -11.10 6.75 -5.83
CA MET A 462 -12.51 6.75 -5.43
C MET A 462 -12.70 7.29 -4.01
N ARG A 463 -11.85 6.90 -3.05
CA ARG A 463 -11.88 7.41 -1.67
C ARG A 463 -11.52 8.89 -1.57
N ALA A 464 -10.51 9.34 -2.32
CA ALA A 464 -10.14 10.75 -2.35
C ALA A 464 -11.25 11.62 -2.95
N ALA A 465 -11.82 11.21 -4.09
CA ALA A 465 -12.89 11.92 -4.77
C ALA A 465 -14.19 11.94 -3.96
N SER A 466 -14.64 10.78 -3.45
CA SER A 466 -15.84 10.69 -2.61
C SER A 466 -15.72 11.50 -1.33
N GLY A 467 -14.56 11.47 -0.66
CA GLY A 467 -14.29 12.27 0.54
C GLY A 467 -14.42 13.78 0.28
N ALA A 468 -13.93 14.26 -0.87
CA ALA A 468 -14.07 15.65 -1.26
C ALA A 468 -15.52 16.03 -1.61
N ILE A 469 -16.23 15.17 -2.35
CA ILE A 469 -17.61 15.42 -2.79
C ILE A 469 -18.57 15.49 -1.60
N VAL A 470 -18.44 14.58 -0.63
CA VAL A 470 -19.34 14.50 0.54
C VAL A 470 -19.21 15.73 1.45
N GLN A 471 -18.06 16.41 1.44
CA GLN A 471 -17.86 17.62 2.24
C GLN A 471 -18.55 18.87 1.66
N ILE A 472 -18.93 18.86 0.38
CA ILE A 472 -19.53 20.02 -0.30
C ILE A 472 -21.06 19.93 -0.20
N HIS A 473 -21.66 20.85 0.56
CA HIS A 473 -23.11 20.92 0.74
C HIS A 473 -23.82 21.36 -0.57
N SER A 474 -25.02 20.82 -0.84
CA SER A 474 -25.77 21.14 -2.07
C SER A 474 -26.21 22.59 -2.16
N GLU A 475 -26.35 23.27 -1.01
CA GLU A 475 -26.72 24.68 -0.91
C GLU A 475 -25.80 25.62 -1.72
N LEU A 476 -24.51 25.30 -1.87
CA LEU A 476 -23.59 26.10 -2.68
C LEU A 476 -23.94 26.05 -4.18
N GLU A 477 -24.41 24.89 -4.65
CA GLU A 477 -24.85 24.70 -6.04
C GLU A 477 -26.23 25.33 -6.26
N GLU A 478 -27.13 25.20 -5.28
CA GLU A 478 -28.47 25.82 -5.29
C GLU A 478 -28.38 27.34 -5.27
N ALA A 479 -27.50 27.92 -4.45
CA ALA A 479 -27.26 29.37 -4.40
C ALA A 479 -26.69 29.91 -5.72
N ALA A 480 -25.77 29.17 -6.35
CA ALA A 480 -25.24 29.53 -7.67
C ALA A 480 -26.34 29.48 -8.74
N SER A 481 -27.17 28.44 -8.74
CA SER A 481 -28.32 28.31 -9.65
C SER A 481 -29.37 29.41 -9.42
N ALA A 482 -29.66 29.76 -8.17
CA ALA A 482 -30.57 30.85 -7.82
C ALA A 482 -30.02 32.23 -8.24
N SER A 483 -28.70 32.36 -8.30
CA SER A 483 -28.00 33.54 -8.83
C SER A 483 -27.90 33.56 -10.37
N GLY A 484 -28.57 32.63 -11.07
CA GLY A 484 -28.63 32.56 -12.53
C GLY A 484 -27.48 31.80 -13.19
N ALA A 485 -26.59 31.14 -12.43
CA ALA A 485 -25.52 30.34 -13.02
C ALA A 485 -26.05 29.06 -13.65
N SER A 486 -25.62 28.77 -14.89
CA SER A 486 -25.88 27.48 -15.54
C SER A 486 -25.14 26.33 -14.84
N TRP A 487 -25.56 25.08 -15.07
CA TRP A 487 -24.90 23.91 -14.46
C TRP A 487 -23.38 23.87 -14.73
N TRP A 488 -22.96 24.22 -15.94
CA TRP A 488 -21.54 24.24 -16.30
C TRP A 488 -20.77 25.38 -15.60
N GLU A 489 -21.40 26.54 -15.43
CA GLU A 489 -20.81 27.65 -14.68
C GLU A 489 -20.69 27.31 -13.20
N THR A 490 -21.74 26.75 -12.60
CA THR A 490 -21.73 26.25 -11.22
C THR A 490 -20.64 25.21 -11.02
N PHE A 491 -20.55 24.22 -11.92
CA PHE A 491 -19.49 23.20 -11.87
C PHE A 491 -18.10 23.82 -11.96
N LYS A 492 -17.84 24.69 -12.95
CA LYS A 492 -16.50 25.24 -13.20
C LYS A 492 -16.06 26.27 -12.16
N ARG A 493 -16.98 27.08 -11.63
CA ARG A 493 -16.68 28.23 -10.75
C ARG A 493 -16.90 27.94 -9.27
N VAL A 494 -17.75 26.98 -8.91
CA VAL A 494 -18.08 26.64 -7.51
C VAL A 494 -17.59 25.24 -7.18
N THR A 495 -18.13 24.21 -7.83
CA THR A 495 -17.91 22.83 -7.40
C THR A 495 -16.49 22.33 -7.67
N LEU A 496 -15.98 22.50 -8.89
CA LEU A 496 -14.64 22.02 -9.26
C LEU A 496 -13.53 22.70 -8.42
N PRO A 497 -13.51 24.03 -8.20
CA PRO A 497 -12.54 24.66 -7.31
C PRO A 497 -12.54 24.09 -5.89
N LEU A 498 -13.71 23.75 -5.34
CA LEU A 498 -13.84 23.13 -4.01
C LEU A 498 -13.37 21.67 -4.00
N LEU A 499 -13.53 20.94 -5.13
CA LEU A 499 -13.07 19.56 -5.28
C LEU A 499 -11.57 19.44 -5.56
N ARG A 500 -10.96 20.46 -6.20
CA ARG A 500 -9.55 20.44 -6.65
C ARG A 500 -8.56 19.99 -5.57
N PRO A 501 -8.61 20.47 -4.31
CA PRO A 501 -7.70 20.02 -3.26
C PRO A 501 -7.75 18.52 -3.01
N GLY A 502 -8.96 17.95 -2.93
CA GLY A 502 -9.14 16.51 -2.67
C GLY A 502 -8.77 15.64 -3.88
N ILE A 503 -9.11 16.10 -5.10
CA ILE A 503 -8.70 15.41 -6.33
C ILE A 503 -7.18 15.45 -6.49
N ALA A 504 -6.54 16.60 -6.21
CA ALA A 504 -5.10 16.74 -6.25
C ALA A 504 -4.43 15.82 -5.21
N ALA A 505 -4.94 15.78 -3.97
CA ALA A 505 -4.52 14.86 -2.92
C ALA A 505 -4.57 13.38 -3.37
N GLY A 506 -5.65 12.98 -4.03
CA GLY A 506 -5.77 11.64 -4.62
C GLY A 506 -4.76 11.40 -5.74
N TRP A 507 -4.57 12.37 -6.62
CA TRP A 507 -3.65 12.28 -7.76
C TRP A 507 -2.20 12.04 -7.32
N ILE A 508 -1.69 12.78 -6.35
CA ILE A 508 -0.28 12.57 -5.92
C ILE A 508 -0.13 11.24 -5.23
N TYR A 509 -1.12 10.87 -4.40
CA TYR A 509 -1.05 9.61 -3.70
C TYR A 509 -0.92 8.48 -4.71
N ILE A 510 -1.78 8.46 -5.75
CA ILE A 510 -1.72 7.48 -6.84
C ILE A 510 -0.39 7.58 -7.60
N CYS A 511 0.12 8.78 -7.88
CA CYS A 511 1.41 8.98 -8.56
C CYS A 511 2.58 8.38 -7.76
N ILE A 512 2.62 8.65 -6.45
CA ILE A 512 3.65 8.17 -5.53
C ILE A 512 3.62 6.64 -5.39
N VAL A 513 2.43 6.04 -5.26
CA VAL A 513 2.32 4.57 -5.14
C VAL A 513 2.60 3.88 -6.48
N SER A 514 2.18 4.47 -7.60
CA SER A 514 2.45 3.91 -8.94
C SER A 514 3.94 3.95 -9.29
N PHE A 515 4.66 5.02 -8.93
CA PHE A 515 6.11 5.12 -9.19
C PHE A 515 6.92 4.02 -8.51
N ARG A 516 6.48 3.56 -7.33
CA ARG A 516 7.16 2.53 -6.54
C ARG A 516 6.58 1.12 -6.72
N GLU A 517 5.58 0.96 -7.57
CA GLU A 517 4.90 -0.32 -7.70
C GLU A 517 5.87 -1.38 -8.21
N PHE A 518 5.87 -2.54 -7.54
CA PHE A 518 6.78 -3.64 -7.81
C PHE A 518 6.00 -4.94 -8.00
N SER A 519 5.18 -5.29 -7.00
CA SER A 519 4.44 -6.54 -6.92
C SER A 519 3.66 -6.91 -8.19
N THR A 520 2.95 -5.98 -8.82
CA THR A 520 2.24 -6.26 -10.09
C THR A 520 3.17 -6.22 -11.30
N SER A 521 4.18 -5.36 -11.28
CA SER A 521 5.12 -5.19 -12.39
C SER A 521 6.04 -6.38 -12.60
N VAL A 522 6.36 -7.13 -11.56
CA VAL A 522 7.36 -8.21 -11.64
C VAL A 522 6.93 -9.33 -12.59
N LEU A 523 5.63 -9.56 -12.74
CA LEU A 523 5.10 -10.56 -13.68
C LEU A 523 4.81 -9.98 -15.07
N LEU A 524 4.50 -8.69 -15.15
CA LEU A 524 3.99 -8.05 -16.37
C LEU A 524 5.08 -7.36 -17.20
N ALA A 525 6.14 -6.87 -16.55
CA ALA A 525 7.17 -6.09 -17.21
C ALA A 525 8.12 -6.99 -18.00
N THR A 526 8.43 -6.58 -19.23
CA THR A 526 9.43 -7.21 -20.09
C THR A 526 10.64 -6.30 -20.25
N GLY A 527 11.57 -6.62 -21.16
CA GLY A 527 12.73 -5.78 -21.45
C GLY A 527 12.36 -4.34 -21.83
N GLU A 528 11.34 -4.15 -22.68
CA GLU A 528 10.95 -2.85 -23.23
C GLU A 528 10.05 -2.03 -22.28
N SER A 529 9.18 -2.70 -21.52
CA SER A 529 8.24 -2.07 -20.59
C SER A 529 8.77 -2.00 -19.15
N ARG A 530 10.05 -2.33 -18.94
CA ARG A 530 10.69 -2.36 -17.62
C ARG A 530 10.49 -1.03 -16.89
N VAL A 531 10.15 -1.11 -15.61
CA VAL A 531 10.08 0.02 -14.68
C VAL A 531 11.26 0.01 -13.72
N LEU A 532 11.54 1.14 -13.08
CA LEU A 532 12.73 1.33 -12.25
C LEU A 532 12.81 0.36 -11.06
N SER A 533 11.66 0.00 -10.46
CA SER A 533 11.58 -1.01 -9.40
C SER A 533 12.00 -2.41 -9.87
N ILE A 534 11.65 -2.78 -11.11
CA ILE A 534 12.05 -4.07 -11.72
C ILE A 534 13.52 -4.04 -12.10
N LEU A 535 14.02 -2.93 -12.67
CA LEU A 535 15.44 -2.80 -12.96
C LEU A 535 16.29 -2.97 -11.70
N LEU A 536 15.86 -2.35 -10.60
CA LEU A 536 16.52 -2.47 -9.30
C LEU A 536 16.57 -3.92 -8.84
N PHE A 537 15.45 -4.65 -8.93
CA PHE A 537 15.39 -6.07 -8.59
C PHE A 537 16.30 -6.93 -9.48
N THR A 538 16.25 -6.75 -10.80
CA THR A 538 17.12 -7.50 -11.74
C THR A 538 18.60 -7.23 -11.50
N MET A 539 18.99 -5.98 -11.23
CA MET A 539 20.39 -5.64 -10.91
C MET A 539 20.84 -6.26 -9.58
N PHE A 540 19.93 -6.38 -8.61
CA PHE A 540 20.19 -7.05 -7.35
C PHE A 540 20.41 -8.56 -7.55
N GLU A 541 19.55 -9.22 -8.33
CA GLU A 541 19.73 -10.65 -8.67
C GLU A 541 21.04 -10.92 -9.43
N GLN A 542 21.50 -9.95 -10.23
CA GLN A 542 22.79 -10.00 -10.93
C GLN A 542 24.00 -9.71 -10.02
N GLY A 543 23.78 -9.40 -8.74
CA GLY A 543 24.84 -9.11 -7.77
C GLY A 543 25.42 -7.69 -7.87
N GLN A 544 24.83 -6.78 -8.65
CA GLN A 544 25.28 -5.38 -8.80
C GLN A 544 24.82 -4.49 -7.63
N VAL A 545 25.18 -4.88 -6.40
CA VAL A 545 24.67 -4.28 -5.15
C VAL A 545 24.95 -2.78 -4.99
N THR A 546 26.10 -2.27 -5.45
CA THR A 546 26.45 -0.85 -5.36
C THR A 546 25.71 -0.01 -6.39
N VAL A 547 25.47 -0.55 -7.59
CA VAL A 547 24.62 0.07 -8.62
C VAL A 547 23.16 0.12 -8.16
N VAL A 548 22.67 -0.95 -7.53
CA VAL A 548 21.33 -1.01 -6.92
C VAL A 548 21.15 0.09 -5.87
N ALA A 549 22.16 0.31 -5.02
CA ALA A 549 22.15 1.40 -4.06
C ALA A 549 22.06 2.78 -4.75
N ALA A 550 22.83 3.00 -5.81
CA ALA A 550 22.78 4.25 -6.59
C ALA A 550 21.39 4.46 -7.24
N ILE A 551 20.79 3.43 -7.84
CA ILE A 551 19.41 3.47 -8.34
C ILE A 551 18.45 3.83 -7.21
N GLY A 552 18.60 3.21 -6.03
CA GLY A 552 17.78 3.50 -4.86
C GLY A 552 17.83 4.97 -4.42
N ILE A 553 19.02 5.56 -4.34
CA ILE A 553 19.18 6.98 -4.01
C ILE A 553 18.54 7.89 -5.06
N LEU A 554 18.68 7.56 -6.35
CA LEU A 554 18.03 8.33 -7.42
C LEU A 554 16.50 8.20 -7.37
N MET A 555 15.95 7.01 -7.06
CA MET A 555 14.52 6.82 -6.85
C MET A 555 14.00 7.69 -5.70
N ILE A 556 14.71 7.72 -4.57
CA ILE A 556 14.36 8.57 -3.42
C ILE A 556 14.38 10.04 -3.83
N LEU A 557 15.41 10.49 -4.54
CA LEU A 557 15.53 11.87 -5.02
C LEU A 557 14.35 12.25 -5.92
N VAL A 558 13.98 11.40 -6.88
CA VAL A 558 12.84 11.64 -7.78
C VAL A 558 11.52 11.73 -6.99
N LEU A 559 11.31 10.83 -6.02
CA LEU A 559 10.12 10.87 -5.16
C LEU A 559 10.06 12.15 -4.31
N LEU A 560 11.19 12.57 -3.73
CA LEU A 560 11.28 13.83 -2.99
C LEU A 560 11.00 15.04 -3.87
N ILE A 561 11.46 15.03 -5.13
CA ILE A 561 11.15 16.07 -6.11
C ILE A 561 9.65 16.10 -6.42
N ILE A 562 9.02 14.94 -6.67
CA ILE A 562 7.57 14.84 -6.91
C ILE A 562 6.78 15.38 -5.72
N VAL A 563 7.12 14.96 -4.50
CA VAL A 563 6.47 15.42 -3.27
C VAL A 563 6.70 16.93 -3.07
N GLY A 564 7.92 17.41 -3.28
CA GLY A 564 8.28 18.83 -3.09
C GLY A 564 7.61 19.77 -4.10
N ILE A 565 7.59 19.39 -5.38
CA ILE A 565 6.84 20.11 -6.42
C ILE A 565 5.38 20.20 -6.01
N PHE A 566 4.81 19.09 -5.57
CA PHE A 566 3.41 19.06 -5.21
C PHE A 566 3.09 19.88 -3.96
N TYR A 567 3.91 19.79 -2.92
CA TYR A 567 3.74 20.60 -1.71
C TYR A 567 3.71 22.09 -2.04
N LYS A 568 4.60 22.54 -2.93
CA LYS A 568 4.65 23.93 -3.41
C LYS A 568 3.39 24.32 -4.20
N ILE A 569 2.84 23.40 -4.99
CA ILE A 569 1.60 23.63 -5.75
C ILE A 569 0.40 23.70 -4.79
N SER A 570 0.32 22.79 -3.82
CA SER A 570 -0.76 22.72 -2.82
C SER A 570 -0.80 23.90 -1.86
N GLY A 571 0.36 24.39 -1.44
CA GLY A 571 0.46 25.62 -0.64
C GLY A 571 -0.12 26.85 -1.35
N ARG A 572 -0.11 26.88 -2.70
CA ARG A 572 -0.77 27.94 -3.49
C ARG A 572 -2.29 27.80 -3.56
N PHE A 573 -2.83 26.61 -3.29
CA PHE A 573 -4.27 26.31 -3.35
C PHE A 573 -4.94 26.26 -1.96
N GLY A 574 -4.25 26.71 -0.90
CA GLY A 574 -4.83 26.79 0.44
C GLY A 574 -5.10 25.43 1.09
N ILE A 575 -4.42 24.37 0.63
CA ILE A 575 -4.50 23.05 1.25
C ILE A 575 -3.77 23.14 2.59
N GLN A 576 -4.51 23.30 3.69
CA GLN A 576 -3.95 23.14 5.03
C GLN A 576 -3.63 21.65 5.22
N THR A 577 -2.36 21.28 5.02
CA THR A 577 -1.81 19.96 5.37
C THR A 577 -1.55 19.85 6.86
#